data_AF-A0A970YK68-F1
#
_entry.id   AF-A0A970YK68-F1
#
_cell.length_a   1.000
_cell.length_b   1.000
_cell.length_c   1.000
_cell.angle_alpha   90.00
_cell.angle_beta   90.00
_cell.angle_gamma   90.00
#
_symmetry.space_group_name_H-M   'P 1'
#
loop_
_entity.id
_entity.type
_entity.pdbx_description
1 polymer ?
#
loop_
_entity_poly.entity_id
_entity_poly.type
_entity_poly.pdbx_seq_one_letter_code
_entity_poly.pdbx_strand_id
1 'polypeptide(L)' 'MTISEEIRMLCGRFSISIAELARRTGQSPQNLSSKLKRGSFTVSELEAIAKATGT' A
#
# COMPACT_ATOMS: atom_id res chain seq x y z
N MET A 1 -0.19 13.75 8.76
CA MET A 1 -0.51 12.53 7.97
C MET A 1 0.80 11.82 7.66
N THR A 2 0.87 10.50 7.85
CA THR A 2 2.01 9.69 7.38
C THR A 2 1.59 8.93 6.12
N ILE A 3 2.56 8.55 5.29
CA ILE A 3 2.31 7.75 4.07
C ILE A 3 1.58 6.44 4.43
N SER A 4 1.91 5.82 5.57
CA SER A 4 1.25 4.61 6.04
C SER A 4 -0.24 4.81 6.32
N GLU A 5 -0.63 5.96 6.89
CA GLU A 5 -2.03 6.29 7.14
C GLU A 5 -2.77 6.56 5.82
N GLU A 6 -2.14 7.24 4.86
CA GLU A 6 -2.70 7.42 3.52
C GLU A 6 -2.96 6.09 2.81
N ILE A 7 -2.00 5.15 2.84
CA ILE A 7 -2.18 3.83 2.23
C ILE A 7 -3.33 3.06 2.91
N ARG A 8 -3.49 3.18 4.23
CA ARG A 8 -4.60 2.57 4.97
C ARG A 8 -5.94 3.19 4.59
N MET A 9 -6.02 4.52 4.49
CA MET A 9 -7.22 5.22 4.02
C MET A 9 -7.58 4.85 2.59
N LEU A 10 -6.58 4.75 1.71
CA LEU A 10 -6.73 4.30 0.33
C LEU A 10 -7.33 2.88 0.29
N CYS A 11 -6.80 1.93 1.06
CA CYS A 11 -7.38 0.60 1.18
C CYS A 11 -8.85 0.63 1.65
N GLY A 12 -9.17 1.48 2.62
CA GLY A 12 -10.55 1.70 3.09
C GLY A 12 -11.47 2.25 1.99
N ARG A 13 -11.00 3.20 1.18
CA ARG A 13 -11.77 3.79 0.06
C ARG A 13 -12.08 2.76 -1.03
N PHE A 14 -11.13 1.90 -1.35
CA PHE A 14 -11.32 0.84 -2.36
C PHE A 14 -11.92 -0.45 -1.80
N SER A 15 -12.25 -0.49 -0.50
CA SER A 15 -12.75 -1.69 0.18
C SER A 15 -11.85 -2.93 -0.02
N ILE A 16 -10.53 -2.72 -0.12
CA ILE A 16 -9.53 -3.79 -0.26
C ILE A 16 -8.77 -3.96 1.05
N SER A 17 -8.32 -5.19 1.30
CA SER A 17 -7.41 -5.45 2.41
C SER A 17 -5.97 -5.05 2.07
N ILE A 18 -5.14 -4.80 3.09
CA ILE A 18 -3.70 -4.59 2.90
C ILE A 18 -3.04 -5.81 2.23
N ALA A 19 -3.53 -7.02 2.52
CA ALA A 19 -3.04 -8.23 1.87
C ALA A 19 -3.37 -8.26 0.38
N GLU A 20 -4.55 -7.77 -0.01
CA GLU A 20 -4.94 -7.63 -1.41
C GLU A 20 -4.11 -6.56 -2.11
N LEU A 21 -3.89 -5.40 -1.49
CA LEU A 21 -3.00 -4.38 -2.02
C LEU A 21 -1.59 -4.93 -2.26
N ALA A 22 -1.05 -5.69 -1.31
CA ALA A 22 0.26 -6.32 -1.46
C ALA A 22 0.32 -7.25 -2.68
N ARG A 23 -0.71 -8.07 -2.89
CA ARG A 23 -0.78 -8.96 -4.07
C ARG A 23 -0.82 -8.19 -5.37
N ARG A 24 -1.60 -7.09 -5.43
CA ARG A 24 -1.70 -6.24 -6.62
C ARG A 24 -0.39 -5.51 -6.94
N THR A 25 0.41 -5.20 -5.93
CA THR A 25 1.73 -4.57 -6.12
C THR A 25 2.87 -5.59 -6.25
N GLY A 26 2.57 -6.89 -6.33
CA GLY A 26 3.57 -7.95 -6.49
C GLY A 26 4.39 -8.24 -5.22
N GLN A 27 3.89 -7.86 -4.05
CA GLN A 27 4.53 -8.03 -2.75
C GLN A 27 3.82 -9.09 -1.89
N SER A 28 4.54 -9.66 -0.92
CA SER A 28 3.89 -10.45 0.13
C SER A 28 3.20 -9.53 1.15
N PRO A 29 2.08 -9.97 1.76
CA PRO A 29 1.40 -9.21 2.82
C PRO A 29 2.32 -8.85 4.01
N GLN A 30 3.26 -9.74 4.36
CA GLN A 30 4.23 -9.52 5.44
C GLN A 30 5.21 -8.39 5.11
N ASN A 31 5.68 -8.33 3.85
CA ASN A 31 6.57 -7.26 3.40
C ASN A 31 5.86 -5.90 3.45
N LEU A 32 4.65 -5.81 2.89
CA LEU A 32 3.89 -4.55 2.91
C LEU A 32 3.54 -4.12 4.35
N SER A 33 3.14 -5.06 5.21
CA SER A 33 2.87 -4.75 6.62
C SER A 33 4.11 -4.24 7.36
N SER A 34 5.29 -4.78 7.06
CA SER A 34 6.56 -4.32 7.65
C SER A 34 6.93 -2.92 7.15
N LYS A 35 6.68 -2.62 5.87
CA LYS A 35 6.89 -1.28 5.30
C LYS A 35 5.95 -0.25 5.91
N LEU A 36 4.68 -0.59 6.09
CA LEU A 36 3.70 0.27 6.77
C LEU A 36 4.12 0.60 8.21
N LYS A 37 4.76 -0.34 8.93
CA LYS A 37 5.33 -0.09 10.27
C LYS A 37 6.54 0.84 10.22
N ARG A 38 7.43 0.67 9.24
CA ARG A 38 8.61 1.54 9.03
C ARG A 38 8.25 2.94 8.54
N GLY A 39 7.14 3.10 7.81
CA GLY A 39 6.72 4.37 7.22
C GLY A 39 7.59 4.86 6.06
N SER A 40 8.43 3.99 5.49
CA SER A 40 9.34 4.32 4.39
C SER A 40 8.95 3.54 3.14
N PHE A 41 8.61 4.29 2.10
CA PHE A 41 8.24 3.83 0.75
C PHE A 41 9.08 4.58 -0.27
N THR A 42 9.51 3.91 -1.33
CA THR A 42 10.13 4.59 -2.48
C THR A 42 9.05 5.16 -3.39
N VAL A 43 9.42 6.11 -4.25
CA VAL A 43 8.50 6.68 -5.26
C VAL A 43 7.90 5.57 -6.13
N SER A 44 8.71 4.64 -6.62
CA SER A 44 8.23 3.53 -7.46
C SER A 44 7.23 2.60 -6.75
N GLU A 45 7.32 2.47 -5.43
CA GLU A 45 6.31 1.72 -4.67
C GLU A 45 4.99 2.47 -4.57
N LEU A 46 5.05 3.79 -4.39
CA LEU A 46 3.85 4.63 -4.40
C LEU A 46 3.19 4.64 -5.77
N GLU A 47 3.97 4.69 -6.85
CA GLU A 47 3.47 4.56 -8.23
C GLU A 47 2.82 3.18 -8.47
N ALA A 48 3.42 2.10 -7.96
CA ALA A 48 2.83 0.76 -8.06
C ALA A 48 1.50 0.66 -7.29
N ILE A 49 1.42 1.27 -6.10
CA ILE A 49 0.18 1.34 -5.32
C ILE A 49 -0.88 2.14 -6.08
N ALA A 50 -0.52 3.31 -6.61
CA ALA A 50 -1.42 4.17 -7.37
C ALA A 50 -2.01 3.43 -8.59
N LYS A 51 -1.13 2.77 -9.36
CA LYS A 51 -1.52 1.90 -10.49
C LYS A 51 -2.42 0.74 -10.07
N ALA A 52 -2.16 0.12 -8.92
CA ALA A 52 -2.96 -1.00 -8.40
C ALA A 52 -4.36 -0.59 -7.92
N THR A 53 -4.53 0.66 -7.52
CA THR A 53 -5.82 1.22 -7.10
C THR A 53 -6.50 2.09 -8.15
N GLY A 54 -5.86 2.32 -9.30
CA GLY A 54 -6.41 3.14 -10.38
C GLY A 54 -6.51 4.62 -10.02
N THR A 55 -5.55 5.13 -9.25
CA THR A 55 -5.43 6.56 -8.93
C THR A 55 -4.12 7.16 -9.40
#